data_AF-A0A183EMC0-F1
#
_entry.id   AF-A0A183EMC0-F1
#
_cell.length_a   1.000
_cell.length_b   1.000
_cell.length_c   1.000
_cell.angle_alpha   90.00
_cell.angle_beta   90.00
_cell.angle_gamma   90.00
#
_symmetry.space_group_name_H-M   'P 1'
#
loop_
_entity.id
_entity.type
_entity.pdbx_description
1 polymer ?
#
loop_
_entity_poly.entity_id
_entity_poly.type
_entity_poly.pdbx_seq_one_letter_code
_entity_poly.pdbx_strand_id
1 'polypeptide(L)'
;MRMTCRVVEEQNALRKNFIKAYRKSEMKAVAAEHFLDNLVTQLCHPEGIFHDPESWPSSWALDPTEGPNRERRRLMYSHLTFDKKFVQRRSVDKVKKREKSPPLFHLLKGLCRANSLFLSWSYENLVDIYKRHHLLKDTALEIFLSDGQTYLIVFEDQSVSVI
;
A
#
# COMPACT_ATOMS: atom_id res chain seq x y z
N MET A 1 -0.74 43.14 -32.51
CA MET A 1 -0.47 42.63 -31.15
C MET A 1 -1.64 41.85 -30.52
N ARG A 2 -2.91 42.08 -30.88
CA ARG A 2 -4.06 41.36 -30.31
C ARG A 2 -4.10 39.85 -30.60
N MET A 3 -3.64 39.44 -31.79
CA MET A 3 -3.67 38.03 -32.20
C MET A 3 -2.60 37.18 -31.53
N THR A 4 -1.42 37.74 -31.28
CA THR A 4 -0.34 37.06 -30.55
C THR A 4 -0.72 36.82 -29.08
N CYS A 5 -1.40 37.79 -28.44
CA CYS A 5 -1.91 37.60 -27.07
C CYS A 5 -2.93 36.46 -26.99
N ARG A 6 -3.89 36.42 -27.93
CA ARG A 6 -4.92 35.38 -27.96
C ARG A 6 -4.32 33.97 -28.14
N VAL A 7 -3.37 33.80 -29.06
CA VAL A 7 -2.70 32.50 -29.27
C VAL A 7 -1.97 32.06 -28.00
N VAL A 8 -1.30 32.99 -27.31
CA VAL A 8 -0.61 32.69 -26.05
C VAL A 8 -1.60 32.32 -24.94
N GLU A 9 -2.73 33.01 -24.83
CA GLU A 9 -3.80 32.68 -23.88
C GLU A 9 -4.39 31.30 -24.14
N GLU A 10 -4.70 30.97 -25.39
CA GLU A 10 -5.22 29.66 -25.80
C GLU A 10 -4.20 28.55 -25.48
N GLN A 11 -2.92 28.73 -25.84
CA GLN A 11 -1.86 27.77 -25.48
C GLN A 11 -1.69 27.62 -23.97
N ASN A 12 -1.75 28.72 -23.21
CA ASN A 12 -1.66 28.69 -21.75
C ASN A 12 -2.88 28.00 -21.12
N ALA A 13 -4.08 28.19 -21.67
CA ALA A 13 -5.28 27.50 -21.22
C ALA A 13 -5.15 25.98 -21.42
N LEU A 14 -4.68 25.55 -22.60
CA LEU A 14 -4.41 24.14 -22.88
C LEU A 14 -3.37 23.55 -21.91
N ARG A 15 -2.24 24.25 -21.69
CA ARG A 15 -1.20 23.80 -20.75
C ARG A 15 -1.73 23.68 -19.32
N LYS A 16 -2.50 24.66 -18.84
CA LYS A 16 -3.11 24.64 -17.50
C LYS A 16 -4.08 23.46 -17.35
N ASN A 17 -4.93 23.23 -18.36
CA ASN A 17 -5.87 22.12 -18.36
C ASN A 17 -5.15 20.78 -18.35
N PHE A 18 -4.12 20.62 -19.17
CA PHE A 18 -3.27 19.42 -19.18
C PHE A 18 -2.61 19.18 -17.82
N ILE A 19 -1.92 20.19 -17.26
CA ILE A 19 -1.25 20.07 -15.95
C ILE A 19 -2.25 19.72 -14.85
N LYS A 20 -3.44 20.34 -14.86
CA LYS A 20 -4.50 20.05 -13.89
C LYS A 20 -4.99 18.61 -14.01
N ALA A 21 -5.27 18.14 -15.23
CA ALA A 21 -5.71 16.78 -15.48
C ALA A 21 -4.62 15.75 -15.10
N TYR A 22 -3.38 16.01 -15.49
CA TYR A 22 -2.22 15.17 -15.16
C TYR A 22 -2.05 15.08 -13.64
N ARG A 23 -1.96 16.21 -12.92
CA ARG A 23 -1.85 16.21 -11.45
C ARG A 23 -2.99 15.46 -10.77
N LYS A 24 -4.23 15.62 -11.27
CA LYS A 24 -5.39 14.88 -10.74
C LYS A 24 -5.22 13.37 -10.92
N SER A 25 -4.74 12.93 -12.08
CA SER A 25 -4.44 11.53 -12.35
C SER A 25 -3.34 10.99 -11.43
N GLU A 26 -2.22 11.72 -11.32
CA GLU A 26 -1.09 11.32 -10.48
C GLU A 26 -1.46 11.25 -9.00
N MET A 27 -2.23 12.22 -8.49
CA MET A 27 -2.71 12.18 -7.10
C MET A 27 -3.56 10.94 -6.82
N LYS A 28 -4.38 10.51 -7.79
CA LYS A 28 -5.15 9.26 -7.67
C LYS A 28 -4.24 8.04 -7.66
N ALA A 29 -3.24 7.99 -8.53
CA ALA A 29 -2.27 6.89 -8.57
C ALA A 29 -1.48 6.78 -7.25
N VAL A 30 -0.96 7.90 -6.74
CA VAL A 30 -0.25 7.95 -5.46
C VAL A 30 -1.17 7.56 -4.29
N ALA A 31 -2.42 8.00 -4.31
CA ALA A 31 -3.39 7.60 -3.29
C ALA A 31 -3.66 6.09 -3.32
N ALA A 32 -3.80 5.50 -4.51
CA ALA A 32 -3.96 4.05 -4.69
C ALA A 32 -2.73 3.27 -4.18
N GLU A 33 -1.52 3.73 -4.51
CA GLU A 33 -0.28 3.10 -4.03
C GLU A 33 -0.19 3.14 -2.51
N HIS A 34 -0.46 4.30 -1.90
CA HIS A 34 -0.45 4.45 -0.46
C HIS A 34 -1.51 3.58 0.23
N PHE A 35 -2.71 3.50 -0.37
CA PHE A 35 -3.77 2.60 0.11
C PHE A 35 -3.31 1.14 0.11
N LEU A 36 -2.71 0.66 -0.98
CA LEU A 36 -2.20 -0.71 -1.09
C LEU A 36 -1.07 -0.98 -0.08
N ASP A 37 -0.16 -0.03 0.12
CA ASP A 37 0.93 -0.17 1.10
C ASP A 37 0.38 -0.24 2.53
N ASN A 38 -0.66 0.55 2.84
CA ASN A 38 -1.37 0.48 4.12
C ASN A 38 -2.08 -0.88 4.29
N LEU A 39 -2.73 -1.39 3.24
CA LEU A 39 -3.40 -2.68 3.27
C LEU A 39 -2.40 -3.82 3.52
N VAL A 40 -1.25 -3.82 2.83
CA VAL A 40 -0.15 -4.77 3.08
C VAL A 40 0.29 -4.71 4.54
N THR A 41 0.51 -3.50 5.07
CA THR A 41 0.94 -3.32 6.47
C THR A 41 -0.08 -3.86 7.46
N GLN A 42 -1.37 -3.61 7.23
CA GLN A 42 -2.46 -4.08 8.08
C GLN A 42 -2.64 -5.61 8.03
N LEU A 43 -2.38 -6.24 6.89
CA LEU A 43 -2.55 -7.68 6.71
C LEU A 43 -1.32 -8.48 7.16
N CYS A 44 -0.12 -7.90 7.07
CA CYS A 44 1.14 -8.60 7.32
C CYS A 44 1.76 -8.31 8.70
N HIS A 45 1.14 -7.48 9.54
CA HIS A 45 1.60 -7.26 10.93
C HIS A 45 1.57 -8.54 11.77
N PRO A 46 2.21 -8.58 12.96
CA PRO A 46 2.33 -9.80 13.77
C PRO A 46 1.03 -10.50 14.15
N GLU A 47 -0.06 -9.74 14.29
CA GLU A 47 -1.41 -10.25 14.58
C GLU A 47 -2.25 -10.41 13.29
N GLY A 48 -1.59 -10.31 12.12
CA GLY A 48 -2.21 -10.33 10.82
C GLY A 48 -2.28 -11.71 10.20
N ILE A 49 -3.26 -11.88 9.31
CA ILE A 49 -3.54 -13.12 8.58
C ILE A 49 -2.31 -13.58 7.78
N PHE A 50 -1.55 -12.62 7.24
CA PHE A 50 -0.40 -12.86 6.39
C PHE A 50 0.89 -12.45 7.08
N HIS A 51 1.01 -12.67 8.39
CA HIS A 51 2.28 -12.40 9.05
C HIS A 51 3.37 -13.35 8.58
N ASP A 52 4.47 -12.79 8.07
CA ASP A 52 5.70 -13.52 7.82
C ASP A 52 6.85 -12.94 8.68
N PRO A 53 7.38 -13.71 9.65
CA PRO A 53 8.46 -13.26 10.52
C PRO A 53 9.77 -12.89 9.79
N GLU A 54 9.98 -13.46 8.60
CA GLU A 54 11.20 -13.25 7.82
C GLU A 54 11.20 -11.91 7.07
N SER A 55 10.04 -11.49 6.57
CA SER A 55 9.86 -10.19 5.91
C SER A 55 9.46 -9.07 6.88
N TRP A 56 8.83 -9.36 8.02
CA TRP A 56 8.35 -8.29 8.92
C TRP A 56 9.46 -7.47 9.59
N PRO A 57 9.36 -6.13 9.67
CA PRO A 57 10.37 -5.28 10.31
C PRO A 57 10.63 -5.62 11.78
N SER A 58 11.91 -5.58 12.17
CA SER A 58 12.35 -5.74 13.58
C SER A 58 12.99 -4.46 14.14
N SER A 59 12.73 -3.33 13.50
CA SER A 59 13.14 -1.99 13.92
C SER A 59 11.94 -1.08 14.08
N TRP A 60 12.14 -0.05 14.89
CA TRP A 60 11.16 0.96 15.20
C TRP A 60 11.60 2.29 14.61
N ALA A 61 10.65 3.05 14.07
CA ALA A 61 10.82 4.42 13.64
C ALA A 61 9.81 5.30 14.36
N LEU A 62 10.10 6.60 14.47
CA LEU A 62 9.10 7.57 14.91
C LEU A 62 8.04 7.69 13.82
N ASP A 63 6.77 7.62 14.24
CA ASP A 63 5.65 7.88 13.35
C ASP A 63 5.76 9.33 12.82
N PRO A 64 5.56 9.55 11.50
CA PRO A 64 5.75 10.87 10.91
C PRO A 64 4.74 11.91 11.40
N THR A 65 3.61 11.50 11.97
CA THR A 65 2.52 12.37 12.43
C THR A 65 2.96 13.23 13.61
N GLU A 66 2.92 14.54 13.42
CA GLU A 66 3.23 15.53 14.45
C GLU A 66 2.01 15.78 15.35
N GLY A 67 2.19 15.72 16.67
CA GLY A 67 1.17 16.07 17.65
C GLY A 67 1.20 17.57 18.03
N PRO A 68 0.46 17.97 19.08
CA PRO A 68 0.62 19.27 19.70
C PRO A 68 2.10 19.55 20.01
N ASN A 69 2.54 20.81 19.88
CA ASN A 69 3.94 21.22 19.97
C ASN A 69 4.88 20.61 18.90
N ARG A 70 4.34 20.03 17.83
CA ARG A 70 5.10 19.36 16.76
C ARG A 70 5.93 18.17 17.24
N GLU A 71 5.52 17.56 18.34
CA GLU A 71 6.20 16.40 18.92
C GLU A 71 5.73 15.10 18.26
N ARG A 72 6.69 14.21 17.96
CA ARG A 72 6.42 12.83 17.53
C ARG A 72 6.54 11.91 18.72
N ARG A 73 5.42 11.34 19.16
CA ARG A 73 5.33 10.55 20.40
C ARG A 73 5.06 9.05 20.18
N ARG A 74 4.80 8.65 18.93
CA ARG A 74 4.46 7.27 18.58
C ARG A 74 5.63 6.61 17.85
N LEU A 75 5.84 5.34 18.15
CA LEU A 75 6.74 4.48 17.39
C LEU A 75 5.92 3.58 16.48
N MET A 76 6.43 3.32 15.29
CA MET A 76 5.86 2.37 14.33
C MET A 76 6.95 1.37 13.88
N TYR A 77 6.52 0.16 13.53
CA TYR A 77 7.42 -0.79 12.88
C TYR A 77 7.87 -0.24 11.52
N SER A 78 9.16 -0.32 11.22
CA SER A 78 9.70 0.12 9.93
C SER A 78 11.00 -0.60 9.61
N HIS A 79 11.23 -0.87 8.33
CA HIS A 79 12.54 -1.28 7.85
C HIS A 79 13.58 -0.16 8.00
N LEU A 80 14.85 -0.54 8.13
CA LEU A 80 15.96 0.41 8.12
C LEU A 80 16.14 0.99 6.71
N THR A 81 15.95 2.30 6.59
CA THR A 81 16.06 3.04 5.32
C THR A 81 17.50 3.31 4.91
N PHE A 82 18.44 3.30 5.86
CA PHE A 82 19.85 3.59 5.63
C PHE A 82 20.54 2.53 4.74
N ASP A 83 21.61 2.93 4.06
CA ASP A 83 22.48 2.02 3.31
C ASP A 83 23.13 0.99 4.23
N LYS A 84 23.34 -0.23 3.70
CA LYS A 84 23.97 -1.35 4.44
C LYS A 84 25.34 -0.98 5.03
N LYS A 85 26.07 -0.05 4.40
CA LYS A 85 27.39 0.43 4.87
C LYS A 85 27.34 1.17 6.22
N PHE A 86 26.19 1.74 6.58
CA PHE A 86 26.00 2.46 7.85
C PHE A 86 25.38 1.58 8.95
N VAL A 87 25.11 0.30 8.65
CA VAL A 87 24.47 -0.61 9.57
C VAL A 87 25.52 -1.35 10.39
N GLN A 88 25.33 -1.38 11.71
CA GLN A 88 26.22 -2.12 12.60
C GLN A 88 26.13 -3.63 12.32
N ARG A 89 27.24 -4.37 12.51
CA ARG A 89 27.29 -5.82 12.30
C ARG A 89 26.17 -6.58 13.02
N ARG A 90 25.84 -6.17 14.25
CA ARG A 90 24.75 -6.76 15.07
C ARG A 90 23.34 -6.55 14.50
N SER A 91 23.15 -5.59 13.60
CA SER A 91 21.85 -5.24 13.02
C SER A 91 21.71 -5.64 11.56
N VAL A 92 22.66 -6.42 11.03
CA VAL A 92 22.66 -6.90 9.64
C VAL A 92 21.40 -7.71 9.34
N ASP A 93 20.90 -8.49 10.30
CA ASP A 93 19.68 -9.27 10.08
C ASP A 93 18.44 -8.39 9.84
N LYS A 94 18.38 -7.19 10.44
CA LYS A 94 17.30 -6.23 10.18
C LYS A 94 17.30 -5.72 8.74
N VAL A 95 18.47 -5.68 8.10
CA VAL A 95 18.63 -5.32 6.68
C VAL A 95 18.22 -6.49 5.79
N LYS A 96 18.57 -7.73 6.16
CA LYS A 96 18.14 -8.92 5.41
C LYS A 96 16.62 -9.01 5.32
N LYS A 97 15.90 -8.68 6.42
CA LYS A 97 14.43 -8.67 6.41
C LYS A 97 13.83 -7.67 5.41
N ARG A 98 14.47 -6.51 5.22
CA ARG A 98 14.06 -5.50 4.22
C ARG A 98 14.16 -6.02 2.78
N GLU A 99 15.07 -6.94 2.51
CA GLU A 99 15.28 -7.47 1.16
C GLU A 99 14.19 -8.46 0.74
N LYS A 100 13.45 -9.01 1.71
CA LYS A 100 12.30 -9.89 1.46
C LYS A 100 11.05 -9.02 1.30
N SER A 101 10.32 -9.22 0.21
CA SER A 101 9.00 -8.59 0.04
C SER A 101 8.01 -9.24 1.02
N PRO A 102 7.14 -8.45 1.67
CA PRO A 102 6.10 -9.03 2.51
C PRO A 102 5.13 -9.86 1.65
N PRO A 103 4.41 -10.81 2.27
CA PRO A 103 3.40 -11.57 1.56
C PRO A 103 2.36 -10.64 0.94
N LEU A 104 1.75 -11.10 -0.16
CA LEU A 104 0.81 -10.35 -1.00
C LEU A 104 1.37 -9.10 -1.71
N PHE A 105 2.60 -8.67 -1.45
CA PHE A 105 3.16 -7.46 -2.07
C PHE A 105 3.10 -7.51 -3.60
N HIS A 106 3.54 -8.62 -4.20
CA HIS A 106 3.52 -8.79 -5.65
C HIS A 106 2.10 -8.93 -6.23
N LEU A 107 1.17 -9.51 -5.46
CA LEU A 107 -0.23 -9.65 -5.84
C LEU A 107 -0.91 -8.28 -5.93
N LEU A 108 -0.78 -7.50 -4.86
CA LEU A 108 -1.41 -6.19 -4.74
C LEU A 108 -0.77 -5.14 -5.65
N LYS A 109 0.53 -5.24 -5.95
CA LYS A 109 1.21 -4.37 -6.93
C LYS A 109 1.10 -4.87 -8.38
N GLY A 110 0.36 -5.95 -8.65
CA GLY A 110 0.14 -6.45 -10.02
C GLY A 110 1.39 -7.01 -10.71
N LEU A 111 2.40 -7.44 -9.93
CA LEU A 111 3.67 -7.98 -10.43
C LEU A 111 3.65 -9.51 -10.61
N CYS A 112 2.48 -10.14 -10.46
CA CYS A 112 2.31 -11.58 -10.64
C CYS A 112 2.57 -12.02 -12.10
N ARG A 113 3.37 -13.08 -12.28
CA ARG A 113 3.62 -13.70 -13.59
C ARG A 113 2.86 -15.04 -13.71
N ALA A 114 2.04 -15.14 -14.76
CA ALA A 114 1.46 -16.32 -15.44
C ALA A 114 0.27 -17.10 -14.83
N ASN A 115 -0.58 -17.60 -15.75
CA ASN A 115 -1.60 -18.66 -15.73
C ASN A 115 -2.68 -18.74 -14.63
N SER A 116 -2.86 -17.70 -13.81
CA SER A 116 -3.98 -17.65 -12.87
C SER A 116 -5.14 -16.79 -13.40
N LEU A 117 -6.37 -17.12 -13.01
CA LEU A 117 -7.52 -16.24 -13.23
C LEU A 117 -7.42 -15.10 -12.21
N PHE A 118 -7.19 -13.88 -12.69
CA PHE A 118 -7.13 -12.71 -11.83
C PHE A 118 -8.47 -11.97 -11.88
N LEU A 119 -8.98 -11.60 -10.72
CA LEU A 119 -10.00 -10.57 -10.62
C LEU A 119 -9.27 -9.25 -10.34
N SER A 120 -9.44 -8.28 -11.21
CA SER A 120 -8.84 -6.95 -11.07
C SER A 120 -9.92 -5.89 -11.03
N TRP A 121 -9.72 -4.90 -10.16
CA TRP A 121 -10.62 -3.78 -10.00
C TRP A 121 -9.85 -2.48 -10.15
N SER A 122 -10.50 -1.48 -10.74
CA SER A 122 -9.99 -0.12 -10.69
C SER A 122 -10.08 0.40 -9.26
N TYR A 123 -9.02 1.06 -8.78
CA TYR A 123 -9.04 1.75 -7.49
C TYR A 123 -10.18 2.79 -7.41
N GLU A 124 -10.60 3.36 -8.54
CA GLU A 124 -11.72 4.31 -8.57
C GLU A 124 -13.07 3.68 -8.23
N ASN A 125 -13.20 2.36 -8.38
CA ASN A 125 -14.42 1.63 -8.06
C ASN A 125 -14.39 1.07 -6.64
N LEU A 126 -13.26 1.11 -5.95
CA LEU A 126 -13.13 0.60 -4.59
C LEU A 126 -13.70 1.62 -3.61
N VAL A 127 -14.74 1.22 -2.87
CA VAL A 127 -15.35 2.06 -1.83
C VAL A 127 -14.63 1.84 -0.51
N ASP A 128 -14.57 0.58 -0.06
CA ASP A 128 -13.95 0.20 1.21
C ASP A 128 -13.49 -1.26 1.20
N ILE A 129 -12.54 -1.57 2.08
CA ILE A 129 -12.13 -2.94 2.41
C ILE A 129 -12.17 -3.10 3.94
N TYR A 130 -12.87 -4.14 4.40
CA TYR A 130 -12.97 -4.45 5.83
C TYR A 130 -12.36 -5.82 6.13
N LYS A 131 -11.62 -5.91 7.23
CA LYS A 131 -11.24 -7.19 7.85
C LYS A 131 -12.50 -7.82 8.45
N ARG A 132 -12.72 -9.11 8.18
CA ARG A 132 -13.88 -9.86 8.65
C ARG A 132 -13.45 -11.18 9.29
N HIS A 133 -14.28 -11.62 10.22
CA HIS A 133 -14.17 -12.97 10.76
C HIS A 133 -14.93 -13.95 9.87
N HIS A 134 -14.35 -15.13 9.65
CA HIS A 134 -15.03 -16.28 9.08
C HIS A 134 -14.86 -17.46 10.06
N LEU A 135 -15.97 -18.05 10.49
CA LEU A 135 -15.97 -19.13 11.50
C LEU A 135 -15.18 -18.76 12.78
N LEU A 136 -15.37 -17.53 13.27
CA LEU A 136 -14.70 -16.96 14.45
C LEU A 136 -13.16 -16.82 14.32
N LYS A 137 -12.63 -16.86 13.11
CA LYS A 137 -11.21 -16.61 12.82
C LYS A 137 -11.06 -15.35 11.97
N ASP A 138 -10.03 -14.56 12.22
CA ASP A 138 -9.62 -13.42 11.39
C ASP A 138 -9.00 -13.91 10.07
N THR A 139 -9.81 -14.48 9.18
CA THR A 139 -9.35 -15.08 7.93
C THR A 139 -10.08 -14.56 6.70
N ALA A 140 -10.84 -13.46 6.82
CA ALA A 140 -11.60 -12.94 5.69
C ALA A 140 -11.41 -11.43 5.45
N LEU A 141 -11.58 -11.03 4.20
CA LEU A 141 -11.68 -9.64 3.78
C LEU A 141 -12.96 -9.43 2.98
N GLU A 142 -13.65 -8.35 3.26
CA GLU A 142 -14.82 -7.93 2.50
C GLU A 142 -14.51 -6.65 1.74
N ILE A 143 -14.78 -6.67 0.43
CA ILE A 143 -14.47 -5.60 -0.52
C ILE A 143 -15.79 -5.06 -1.05
N PHE A 144 -15.97 -3.74 -0.94
CA PHE A 144 -17.15 -3.02 -1.41
C PHE A 144 -16.80 -2.20 -2.64
N LEU A 145 -17.58 -2.36 -3.72
CA LEU A 145 -17.41 -1.63 -4.96
C LEU A 145 -18.53 -0.60 -5.19
N SER A 146 -18.24 0.41 -5.99
CA SER A 146 -19.14 1.52 -6.30
C SER A 146 -20.34 1.12 -7.16
N ASP A 147 -20.27 -0.02 -7.84
CA ASP A 147 -21.37 -0.61 -8.61
C ASP A 147 -22.36 -1.42 -7.74
N GLY A 148 -22.12 -1.47 -6.43
CA GLY A 148 -22.91 -2.21 -5.45
C GLY A 148 -22.50 -3.68 -5.31
N GLN A 149 -21.49 -4.15 -6.05
CA GLN A 149 -20.95 -5.49 -5.86
C GLN A 149 -20.16 -5.57 -4.56
N THR A 150 -20.29 -6.70 -3.87
CA THR A 150 -19.57 -6.99 -2.63
C THR A 150 -18.91 -8.35 -2.74
N TYR A 151 -17.63 -8.42 -2.40
CA TYR A 151 -16.84 -9.65 -2.46
C TYR A 151 -16.33 -9.99 -1.06
N LEU A 152 -16.66 -11.19 -0.59
CA LEU A 152 -16.03 -11.77 0.61
C LEU A 152 -14.96 -12.76 0.15
N ILE A 153 -13.70 -12.43 0.45
CA ILE A 153 -12.55 -13.31 0.23
C ILE A 153 -12.23 -13.98 1.56
N VAL A 154 -12.31 -15.31 1.58
CA VAL A 154 -11.89 -16.11 2.73
C VAL A 154 -10.56 -16.76 2.40
N PHE A 155 -9.60 -16.58 3.29
CA PHE A 155 -8.28 -17.19 3.20
C PHE A 155 -8.26 -18.50 3.96
N GLU A 156 -7.56 -19.48 3.40
CA GLU A 156 -7.26 -20.70 4.13
C GLU A 156 -6.24 -20.39 5.22
N ASP A 157 -6.49 -20.98 6.39
CA ASP A 157 -5.63 -20.84 7.53
C ASP A 157 -4.36 -21.67 7.31
N GLN A 158 -3.20 -21.02 7.16
CA GLN A 158 -1.92 -21.70 6.98
C GLN A 158 -1.49 -22.52 8.21
N SER A 159 -2.18 -22.36 9.36
CA SER A 159 -1.91 -23.16 10.57
C SER A 159 -2.36 -24.63 10.47
N VAL A 160 -3.10 -25.02 9.42
CA VAL A 160 -3.49 -26.41 9.18
C VAL A 160 -2.57 -27.08 8.16
N SER A 161 -1.30 -27.21 8.51
CA SER A 161 -0.43 -28.29 7.99
C SER A 161 0.03 -29.13 9.16
N VAL A 162 -0.92 -29.89 9.72
CA VAL A 162 -0.64 -31.01 10.61
C VAL A 162 -1.11 -32.28 9.90
N ILE A 163 -0.17 -32.93 9.22
CA ILE A 163 0.27 -34.34 9.33
C ILE A 163 1.38 -34.57 8.31
#